data_AF-A0A2L0BTJ4-F1
#
_entry.id   AF-A0A2L0BTJ4-F1
#
_cell.length_a   1.000
_cell.length_b   1.000
_cell.length_c   1.000
_cell.angle_alpha   90.00
_cell.angle_beta   90.00
_cell.angle_gamma   90.00
#
_symmetry.space_group_name_H-M   'P 1'
#
loop_
_entity.id
_entity.type
_entity.pdbx_description
1 polymer ?
#
loop_
_entity_poly.entity_id
_entity_poly.type
_entity_poly.pdbx_seq_one_letter_code
_entity_poly.pdbx_strand_id
1 'polypeptide(L)'
;GLVNTLLLKDPDTFRRNLTIQRYAVIPLSTNSGLIGWVPHCDTLHTLIRDYREKKKILLNIEHRIMLRMAPDYDHLTVIQKVEVFEHALEHTHGDDLARLLWLKSPSSEVWFDRRTNYTRSLAVMSMVGYILGLGDRHPSNLMLDRLSGKILHIDFG
;
A
#
# COMPACT_ATOMS: atom_id res chain seq x y z
N GLY A 1 4.03 -4.92 -18.72
CA GLY A 1 3.78 -4.38 -20.08
C GLY A 1 2.50 -4.95 -20.63
N LEU A 2 2.48 -6.27 -20.86
CA LEU A 2 1.34 -7.03 -21.39
C LEU A 2 -0.01 -6.71 -20.72
N VAL A 3 -0.09 -6.72 -19.39
CA VAL A 3 -1.36 -6.45 -18.68
C VAL A 3 -1.93 -5.07 -19.02
N ASN A 4 -1.10 -4.03 -19.11
CA ASN A 4 -1.57 -2.70 -19.51
C ASN A 4 -2.12 -2.72 -20.94
N THR A 5 -1.50 -3.46 -21.86
CA THR A 5 -2.02 -3.60 -23.23
C THR A 5 -3.39 -4.28 -23.24
N LEU A 6 -3.60 -5.30 -22.40
CA LEU A 6 -4.89 -5.99 -22.29
C LEU A 6 -5.97 -5.07 -21.68
N LEU A 7 -5.65 -4.35 -20.60
CA LEU A 7 -6.56 -3.40 -19.96
C LEU A 7 -6.89 -2.19 -20.84
N LEU A 8 -6.01 -1.81 -21.77
CA LEU A 8 -6.31 -0.74 -22.73
C LEU A 8 -7.17 -1.21 -23.89
N LYS A 9 -7.16 -2.51 -24.21
CA LYS A 9 -7.93 -3.10 -25.32
C LYS A 9 -9.40 -3.31 -24.94
N ASP A 10 -9.69 -3.62 -23.69
CA ASP A 10 -11.05 -3.78 -23.21
C ASP A 10 -11.72 -2.40 -22.95
N PRO A 11 -12.88 -2.10 -23.56
CA PRO A 11 -13.50 -0.77 -23.48
C PRO A 11 -13.86 -0.32 -22.05
N ASP A 12 -14.29 -1.25 -21.19
CA ASP A 12 -14.76 -0.90 -19.85
C ASP A 12 -13.60 -0.59 -18.90
N THR A 13 -12.51 -1.36 -19.01
CA THR A 13 -11.27 -1.10 -18.26
C THR A 13 -10.52 0.12 -18.79
N PHE A 14 -10.56 0.37 -20.11
CA PHE A 14 -10.05 1.59 -20.74
C PHE A 14 -10.76 2.85 -20.23
N ARG A 15 -12.10 2.87 -20.24
CA ARG A 15 -12.90 4.01 -19.72
C ARG A 15 -12.59 4.34 -18.27
N ARG A 16 -12.22 3.33 -17.47
CA ARG A 16 -11.87 3.49 -16.05
C ARG A 16 -10.39 3.81 -15.82
N ASN A 17 -9.58 3.90 -16.89
CA ASN A 17 -8.14 4.15 -16.85
C ASN A 17 -7.38 3.14 -15.97
N LEU A 18 -7.77 1.87 -16.02
CA LEU A 18 -7.10 0.80 -15.28
C LEU A 18 -5.72 0.55 -15.87
N THR A 19 -4.68 0.84 -15.09
CA THR A 19 -3.28 0.73 -15.53
C THR A 19 -2.38 0.38 -14.36
N ILE A 20 -1.35 -0.41 -14.63
CA ILE A 20 -0.25 -0.69 -13.69
C ILE A 20 0.84 0.35 -13.89
N GLN A 21 1.21 1.03 -12.80
CA GLN A 21 2.40 1.88 -12.78
C GLN A 21 3.65 1.00 -12.82
N ARG A 22 4.60 1.33 -13.70
CA ARG A 22 5.83 0.56 -13.89
C ARG A 22 7.04 1.48 -13.75
N TYR A 23 8.16 0.88 -13.41
CA TYR A 23 9.47 1.52 -13.41
C TYR A 23 10.47 0.70 -14.21
N ALA A 24 11.54 1.34 -14.64
CA ALA A 24 12.59 0.66 -15.41
C ALA A 24 13.43 -0.22 -14.48
N VAL A 25 13.79 -1.41 -14.94
CA VAL A 25 14.77 -2.28 -14.28
C VAL A 25 15.77 -2.71 -15.36
N ILE A 26 17.05 -2.41 -15.15
CA ILE A 26 18.12 -2.68 -16.10
C ILE A 26 19.15 -3.58 -15.40
N PRO A 27 19.17 -4.89 -15.68
CA PRO A 27 20.19 -5.78 -15.13
C PRO A 27 21.57 -5.40 -15.68
N LEU A 28 22.59 -5.39 -14.82
CA LEU A 28 23.99 -5.16 -15.19
C LEU A 28 24.83 -6.43 -15.03
N SER A 29 24.48 -7.29 -14.07
CA SER A 29 25.05 -8.62 -13.85
C SER A 29 24.01 -9.57 -13.25
N THR A 30 24.41 -10.79 -12.89
CA THR A 30 23.52 -11.73 -12.16
C THR A 30 23.12 -11.22 -10.78
N ASN A 31 23.93 -10.37 -10.16
CA ASN A 31 23.75 -9.92 -8.78
C ASN A 31 23.57 -8.40 -8.66
N SER A 32 23.51 -7.68 -9.78
CA SER A 32 23.38 -6.22 -9.78
C SER A 32 22.58 -5.70 -10.96
N GLY A 33 21.89 -4.58 -10.72
CA GLY A 33 21.10 -3.89 -11.72
C GLY A 33 20.74 -2.48 -11.25
N LEU A 34 20.22 -1.69 -12.17
CA LEU A 34 19.70 -0.36 -11.91
C LEU A 34 18.18 -0.41 -11.85
N ILE A 35 17.62 0.29 -10.86
CA ILE A 35 16.18 0.50 -10.73
C ILE A 35 15.91 1.97 -11.00
N GLY A 36 15.02 2.25 -11.95
CA GLY A 36 14.60 3.59 -12.28
C GLY A 36 13.85 4.22 -11.11
N TRP A 37 14.34 5.37 -10.66
CA TRP A 37 13.69 6.13 -9.60
C TRP A 37 12.27 6.53 -10.01
N VAL A 38 11.30 6.32 -9.13
CA VAL A 38 9.92 6.77 -9.35
C VAL A 38 9.71 8.09 -8.62
N PRO A 39 9.55 9.21 -9.35
CA PRO A 39 9.39 10.51 -8.72
C PRO A 39 8.04 10.61 -8.01
N HIS A 40 7.96 11.50 -7.03
CA HIS A 40 6.73 11.82 -6.28
C HIS A 40 6.08 10.67 -5.50
N CYS A 41 6.73 9.52 -5.38
CA CYS A 41 6.24 8.38 -4.60
C CYS A 41 6.88 8.34 -3.20
N ASP A 42 6.07 7.99 -2.20
CA ASP A 42 6.52 7.67 -0.85
C ASP A 42 5.95 6.29 -0.45
N THR A 43 6.66 5.52 0.38
CA THR A 43 6.13 4.23 0.89
C THR A 43 4.96 4.45 1.84
N LEU A 44 4.03 3.50 1.92
CA LEU A 44 2.92 3.55 2.88
C LEU A 44 3.45 3.64 4.32
N HIS A 45 4.54 2.91 4.62
CA HIS A 45 5.22 3.01 5.91
C HIS A 45 5.62 4.45 6.25
N THR A 46 6.31 5.13 5.34
CA THR A 46 6.74 6.53 5.55
C THR A 46 5.54 7.46 5.71
N LEU A 47 4.51 7.31 4.87
CA LEU A 47 3.31 8.14 4.96
C LEU A 47 2.59 8.00 6.30
N ILE A 48 2.40 6.77 6.78
CA ILE A 48 1.76 6.49 8.08
C ILE A 48 2.63 7.00 9.22
N ARG A 49 3.95 6.78 9.17
CA ARG A 49 4.90 7.26 10.19
C ARG A 49 4.83 8.77 10.34
N ASP A 50 4.96 9.50 9.24
CA ASP A 50 4.98 10.96 9.25
C ASP A 50 3.62 11.54 9.72
N TYR A 51 2.51 10.88 9.34
CA TYR A 51 1.18 11.23 9.82
C TYR A 51 1.05 11.07 11.34
N ARG A 52 1.43 9.90 11.86
CA ARG A 52 1.34 9.57 13.29
C ARG A 52 2.23 10.47 14.13
N GLU A 53 3.47 10.72 13.68
CA GLU A 53 4.39 11.65 14.36
C GLU A 53 3.79 13.05 14.47
N LYS A 54 3.19 13.57 13.38
CA LYS A 54 2.52 14.87 13.38
C LYS A 54 1.31 14.91 14.33
N LYS A 55 0.57 13.80 14.43
CA LYS A 55 -0.61 13.65 15.30
C LYS A 55 -0.26 13.20 16.73
N LYS A 56 1.03 12.99 17.04
CA LYS A 56 1.51 12.46 18.33
C LYS A 56 0.91 11.09 18.68
N ILE A 57 0.64 10.28 17.66
CA ILE A 57 0.22 8.89 17.79
C ILE A 57 1.47 8.02 17.77
N LEU A 58 1.53 7.00 18.63
CA LEU A 58 2.64 6.05 18.65
C LEU A 58 2.61 5.18 17.39
N LEU A 59 3.75 5.04 16.70
CA LEU A 59 3.84 4.30 15.45
C LEU A 59 3.40 2.84 15.59
N ASN A 60 3.73 2.20 16.70
CA ASN A 60 3.46 0.78 16.98
C ASN A 60 2.32 0.58 17.98
N ILE A 61 1.32 1.47 18.00
CA ILE A 61 0.24 1.41 18.99
C ILE A 61 -0.55 0.09 18.94
N GLU A 62 -0.86 -0.42 17.76
CA GLU A 62 -1.56 -1.70 17.56
C GLU A 62 -0.76 -2.84 18.21
N HIS A 63 0.53 -2.92 17.87
CA HIS A 63 1.42 -3.96 18.41
C HIS A 63 1.60 -3.84 19.93
N ARG A 64 1.64 -2.61 20.48
CA ARG A 64 1.69 -2.41 21.94
C ARG A 64 0.41 -2.85 22.64
N ILE A 65 -0.76 -2.65 22.02
CA ILE A 65 -2.04 -3.13 22.56
C ILE A 65 -2.04 -4.66 22.57
N MET A 66 -1.61 -5.29 21.47
CA MET A 66 -1.48 -6.74 21.38
C MET A 66 -0.57 -7.31 22.48
N LEU A 67 0.64 -6.77 22.63
CA LEU A 67 1.60 -7.25 23.65
C LEU A 67 1.16 -6.95 25.08
N ARG A 68 0.33 -5.92 25.29
CA ARG A 68 -0.26 -5.65 26.62
C ARG A 68 -1.31 -6.70 26.99
N MET A 69 -2.08 -7.18 26.02
CA MET A 69 -3.05 -8.25 26.21
C MET A 69 -2.36 -9.61 26.34
N ALA A 70 -1.39 -9.90 25.48
CA ALA A 70 -0.63 -11.14 25.49
C ALA A 70 0.87 -10.85 25.23
N PRO A 71 1.71 -10.80 26.29
CA PRO A 71 3.15 -10.56 26.16
C PRO A 71 3.86 -11.59 25.29
N ASP A 72 3.42 -12.85 25.34
CA ASP A 72 4.00 -13.97 24.59
C ASP A 72 3.25 -14.24 23.27
N TYR A 73 2.91 -13.18 22.52
CA TYR A 73 2.11 -13.26 21.29
C TYR A 73 2.64 -14.31 20.30
N ASP A 74 3.96 -14.41 20.13
CA ASP A 74 4.58 -15.29 19.14
C ASP A 74 4.29 -16.78 19.40
N HIS A 75 4.11 -17.17 20.66
CA HIS A 75 3.87 -18.55 21.10
C HIS A 75 2.39 -18.94 21.14
N LEU A 76 1.48 -18.01 20.85
CA LEU A 76 0.04 -18.27 20.82
C LEU A 76 -0.37 -19.17 19.65
N THR A 77 -1.39 -19.99 19.88
CA THR A 77 -2.08 -20.71 18.81
C THR A 77 -2.77 -19.75 17.84
N VAL A 78 -3.11 -20.21 16.63
CA VAL A 78 -3.74 -19.36 15.61
C VAL A 78 -5.02 -18.70 16.12
N ILE A 79 -5.89 -19.45 16.82
CA ILE A 79 -7.16 -18.91 17.33
C ILE A 79 -6.95 -17.84 18.40
N GLN A 80 -5.95 -18.01 19.28
CA GLN A 80 -5.57 -17.01 20.27
C GLN A 80 -4.96 -15.76 19.61
N LYS A 81 -4.16 -15.93 18.55
CA LYS A 81 -3.64 -14.79 17.77
C LYS A 81 -4.75 -13.97 17.13
N VAL A 82 -5.82 -14.62 16.67
CA VAL A 82 -7.01 -13.94 16.13
C VAL A 82 -7.66 -13.09 17.21
N GLU A 83 -7.90 -13.64 18.39
CA GLU A 83 -8.50 -12.90 19.52
C GLU A 83 -7.69 -11.65 19.90
N VAL A 84 -6.37 -11.80 20.04
CA VAL A 84 -5.48 -10.65 20.36
C VAL A 84 -5.44 -9.62 19.23
N PHE A 85 -5.51 -10.07 17.98
CA PHE A 85 -5.54 -9.19 16.80
C PHE A 85 -6.85 -8.39 16.72
N GLU A 86 -7.99 -9.06 16.89
CA GLU A 86 -9.32 -8.42 16.92
C GLU A 86 -9.40 -7.40 18.05
N HIS A 87 -8.88 -7.73 19.24
CA HIS A 87 -8.80 -6.79 20.35
C HIS A 87 -8.03 -5.51 19.98
N ALA A 88 -6.89 -5.63 19.31
CA ALA A 88 -6.12 -4.46 18.88
C ALA A 88 -6.84 -3.65 17.78
N LEU A 89 -7.57 -4.33 16.88
CA LEU A 89 -8.39 -3.67 15.87
C LEU A 89 -9.55 -2.87 16.50
N GLU A 90 -10.24 -3.40 17.50
CA GLU A 90 -11.34 -2.70 18.18
C GLU A 90 -10.88 -1.45 18.94
N HIS A 91 -9.63 -1.45 19.41
CA HIS A 91 -9.04 -0.36 20.18
C HIS A 91 -8.25 0.64 19.33
N THR A 92 -8.27 0.51 17.99
CA THR A 92 -7.62 1.44 17.06
C THR A 92 -8.55 1.77 15.89
N HIS A 93 -8.43 2.99 15.33
CA HIS A 93 -9.39 3.45 14.30
C HIS A 93 -9.04 3.01 12.87
N GLY A 94 -7.76 2.79 12.56
CA GLY A 94 -7.33 2.39 11.21
C GLY A 94 -7.57 3.42 10.10
N ASP A 95 -7.80 4.69 10.42
CA ASP A 95 -8.21 5.72 9.44
C ASP A 95 -7.06 6.65 8.97
N ASP A 96 -5.82 6.38 9.39
CA ASP A 96 -4.64 7.21 9.11
C ASP A 96 -4.43 7.48 7.63
N LEU A 97 -4.45 6.43 6.80
CA LEU A 97 -4.22 6.55 5.36
C LEU A 97 -5.35 7.34 4.68
N ALA A 98 -6.59 7.11 5.09
CA ALA A 98 -7.75 7.81 4.56
C ALA A 98 -7.69 9.32 4.91
N ARG A 99 -7.38 9.64 6.17
CA ARG A 99 -7.18 11.02 6.64
C ARG A 99 -5.99 11.68 5.96
N LEU A 100 -4.88 10.96 5.77
CA LEU A 100 -3.71 11.46 5.08
C LEU A 100 -4.01 11.79 3.63
N LEU A 101 -4.73 10.92 2.91
CA LEU A 101 -5.08 11.15 1.52
C LEU A 101 -5.94 12.41 1.35
N TRP A 102 -6.84 12.66 2.30
CA TRP A 102 -7.58 13.92 2.38
C TRP A 102 -6.65 15.12 2.65
N LEU A 103 -5.88 15.08 3.74
CA LEU A 103 -5.03 16.20 4.18
C LEU A 103 -3.94 16.58 3.17
N LYS A 104 -3.48 15.63 2.34
CA LYS A 104 -2.47 15.86 1.30
C LYS A 104 -3.07 16.32 -0.03
N SER A 105 -4.40 16.40 -0.13
CA SER A 105 -5.09 16.86 -1.33
C SER A 105 -5.41 18.35 -1.23
N PRO A 106 -5.11 19.16 -2.26
CA PRO A 106 -5.33 20.61 -2.23
C PRO A 106 -6.81 20.98 -2.30
N SER A 107 -7.65 20.12 -2.86
CA SER A 107 -9.09 20.34 -3.03
C SER A 107 -9.86 19.02 -3.00
N SER A 108 -11.19 19.11 -2.86
CA SER A 108 -12.06 17.93 -2.73
C SER A 108 -12.19 17.14 -4.03
N GLU A 109 -12.18 17.81 -5.18
CA GLU A 109 -12.16 17.16 -6.49
C GLU A 109 -10.86 16.39 -6.71
N VAL A 110 -9.71 16.98 -6.36
CA VAL A 110 -8.40 16.30 -6.47
C VAL A 110 -8.34 15.10 -5.52
N TRP A 111 -8.88 15.23 -4.30
CA TRP A 111 -9.00 14.10 -3.38
C TRP A 111 -9.86 12.98 -3.97
N PHE A 112 -11.01 13.32 -4.57
CA PHE A 112 -11.92 12.35 -5.14
C PHE A 112 -11.26 11.55 -6.27
N ASP A 113 -10.53 12.23 -7.15
CA ASP A 113 -9.79 11.60 -8.24
C ASP A 113 -8.64 10.73 -7.71
N ARG A 114 -7.85 11.22 -6.75
CA ARG A 114 -6.77 10.45 -6.11
C ARG A 114 -7.29 9.19 -5.44
N ARG A 115 -8.38 9.29 -4.68
CA ARG A 115 -9.03 8.13 -4.05
C ARG A 115 -9.53 7.14 -5.08
N THR A 116 -10.13 7.62 -6.17
CA THR A 116 -10.61 6.77 -7.26
C THR A 116 -9.44 6.02 -7.91
N ASN A 117 -8.33 6.70 -8.18
CA ASN A 117 -7.12 6.11 -8.73
C ASN A 117 -6.46 5.12 -7.76
N TYR A 118 -6.41 5.44 -6.46
CA TYR A 118 -5.92 4.54 -5.42
C TYR A 118 -6.68 3.22 -5.44
N THR A 119 -8.02 3.27 -5.34
CA THR A 119 -8.86 2.06 -5.32
C THR A 119 -8.70 1.23 -6.59
N ARG A 120 -8.69 1.88 -7.76
CA ARG A 120 -8.54 1.20 -9.06
C ARG A 120 -7.17 0.53 -9.21
N SER A 121 -6.09 1.26 -8.91
CA SER A 121 -4.72 0.75 -9.02
C SER A 121 -4.46 -0.39 -8.02
N LEU A 122 -4.98 -0.27 -6.80
CA LEU A 122 -4.92 -1.34 -5.80
C LEU A 122 -5.65 -2.59 -6.29
N ALA A 123 -6.89 -2.46 -6.80
CA ALA A 123 -7.63 -3.60 -7.32
C ALA A 123 -6.90 -4.32 -8.47
N VAL A 124 -6.33 -3.56 -9.41
CA VAL A 124 -5.55 -4.13 -10.52
C VAL A 124 -4.33 -4.89 -9.99
N MET A 125 -3.55 -4.27 -9.10
CA MET A 125 -2.36 -4.92 -8.54
C MET A 125 -2.67 -6.10 -7.62
N SER A 126 -3.82 -6.11 -6.94
CA SER A 126 -4.29 -7.27 -6.18
C SER A 126 -4.55 -8.47 -7.09
N MET A 127 -5.26 -8.28 -8.20
CA MET A 127 -5.57 -9.38 -9.14
C MET A 127 -4.30 -9.87 -9.86
N VAL A 128 -3.47 -8.94 -10.32
CA VAL A 128 -2.21 -9.28 -11.01
C VAL A 128 -1.22 -9.94 -10.05
N GLY A 129 -1.11 -9.42 -8.82
CA GLY A 129 -0.25 -9.99 -7.79
C GLY A 129 -0.69 -11.39 -7.38
N TYR A 130 -2.00 -11.63 -7.26
CA TYR A 130 -2.54 -12.97 -7.01
C TYR A 130 -2.17 -13.96 -8.12
N ILE A 131 -2.39 -13.61 -9.39
CA ILE A 131 -2.08 -14.48 -10.53
C ILE A 131 -0.58 -14.77 -10.64
N LEU A 132 0.26 -13.76 -10.39
CA LEU A 132 1.72 -13.90 -10.46
C LEU A 132 2.31 -14.60 -9.22
N GLY A 133 1.56 -14.71 -8.12
CA GLY A 133 2.05 -15.26 -6.85
C GLY A 133 2.95 -14.28 -6.09
N LEU A 134 2.74 -12.97 -6.23
CA LEU A 134 3.51 -11.94 -5.55
C LEU A 134 3.24 -11.93 -4.04
N GLY A 135 4.17 -12.48 -3.25
CA GLY A 135 4.19 -12.45 -1.78
C GLY A 135 4.75 -11.15 -1.20
N ASP A 136 5.06 -11.10 0.09
CA ASP A 136 5.79 -10.02 0.77
C ASP A 136 5.36 -8.56 0.50
N ARG A 137 4.05 -8.28 0.65
CA ARG A 137 3.44 -6.96 0.44
C ARG A 137 3.32 -6.16 1.73
N HIS A 138 4.43 -6.03 2.46
CA HIS A 138 4.49 -5.17 3.64
C HIS A 138 4.45 -3.67 3.26
N PRO A 139 4.13 -2.75 4.20
CA PRO A 139 3.93 -1.33 3.90
C PRO A 139 5.13 -0.56 3.32
N SER A 140 6.33 -1.16 3.30
CA SER A 140 7.51 -0.55 2.67
C SER A 140 7.68 -0.96 1.21
N ASN A 141 7.08 -2.08 0.80
CA ASN A 141 7.06 -2.55 -0.59
C ASN A 141 5.86 -1.99 -1.38
N LEU A 142 5.04 -1.17 -0.73
CA LEU A 142 3.91 -0.47 -1.32
C LEU A 142 4.18 1.03 -1.25
N MET A 143 4.15 1.69 -2.40
CA MET A 143 4.31 3.13 -2.54
C MET A 143 3.02 3.77 -3.04
N LEU A 144 2.82 5.03 -2.66
CA LEU A 144 1.72 5.86 -3.15
C LEU A 144 2.30 7.05 -3.91
N ASP A 145 1.84 7.27 -5.14
CA ASP A 145 2.13 8.50 -5.87
C ASP A 145 1.34 9.66 -5.26
N ARG A 146 2.06 10.67 -4.75
CA ARG A 146 1.48 11.86 -4.13
C ARG A 146 0.63 12.69 -5.08
N LEU A 147 0.86 12.61 -6.39
CA LEU A 147 0.15 13.41 -7.37
C LEU A 147 -1.10 12.68 -7.86
N SER A 148 -0.92 11.49 -8.44
CA SER A 148 -2.03 10.75 -9.05
C SER A 148 -2.88 9.96 -8.04
N GLY A 149 -2.34 9.64 -6.87
CA GLY A 149 -2.96 8.76 -5.89
C GLY A 149 -2.88 7.26 -6.25
N LYS A 150 -2.19 6.87 -7.32
CA LYS A 150 -2.03 5.46 -7.68
C LYS A 150 -1.08 4.75 -6.70
N ILE A 151 -1.40 3.50 -6.38
CA ILE A 151 -0.49 2.61 -5.67
C ILE A 151 0.52 2.00 -6.66
N LEU A 152 1.75 1.85 -6.20
CA LEU A 152 2.84 1.20 -6.90
C LEU A 152 3.43 0.12 -6.00
N HIS A 153 3.51 -1.10 -6.50
CA HIS A 153 4.22 -2.18 -5.82
C HIS A 153 5.67 -2.16 -6.29
N ILE A 154 6.59 -2.32 -5.35
CA ILE A 154 8.02 -2.51 -5.60
C ILE A 154 8.46 -3.84 -4.99
N ASP A 155 9.71 -4.22 -5.27
CA ASP A 155 10.33 -5.43 -4.76
C ASP A 155 9.57 -6.72 -5.14
N PHE A 156 9.91 -7.28 -6.30
CA PHE A 156 9.24 -8.45 -6.87
C PHE A 156 10.04 -9.75 -6.67
N GLY A 157 10.84 -9.80 -5.59
CA GLY A 157 11.65 -10.97 -5.21
C GLY A 157 10.85 -12.17 -4.74
#